data_AF-A0A538LH05-F1
#
_entry.id   AF-A0A538LH05-F1
#
_cell.length_a   1.000
_cell.length_b   1.000
_cell.length_c   1.000
_cell.angle_alpha   90.00
_cell.angle_beta   90.00
_cell.angle_gamma   90.00
#
_symmetry.space_group_name_H-M   'P 1'
#
loop_
_entity.id
_entity.type
_entity.pdbx_description
1 polymer ?
#
loop_
_entity_poly.entity_id
_entity_poly.type
_entity_poly.pdbx_seq_one_letter_code
_entity_poly.pdbx_strand_id
1 'polypeptide(L)'
;MGSAGVPDPTITVLGGKTLDVEANVNSGSPAHQAQVKQAVTNKLASVAHVQPSQVSINDVGPTWGHEITTKAEYALLAFFLAIALYITVRFEWKMAVAAIVAVIHDILITAGIYSLSGLQVTPATVVAFLTILGYSLYDTIVVFDRVQENAKGLASTGRLTYTDMVNLSMNQTLMRSINTSFVALLPILSILVIGAQFLGAKPLQEFGLALFIGLASGAYSSIFIASPLLAMMKEREGRYATIRQRLSARGEAMTLLTPAAAAAARAGGSQQGALVRAGSGAGPAVAAGDGGTPAEDGVSAKTTDGAAQRPAPTPAGRPRPSSTRGRQSGRRSSPRARKKGKRR
;
A
#
# COMPACT_ATOMS: atom_id res chain seq x y z
N MET A 1 36.36 23.09 -8.82
CA MET A 1 36.42 21.98 -7.85
C MET A 1 37.69 21.14 -8.02
N GLY A 2 38.08 20.72 -9.23
CA GLY A 2 39.37 20.05 -9.45
C GLY A 2 40.60 20.86 -8.99
N SER A 3 40.55 22.19 -9.10
CA SER A 3 41.59 23.09 -8.56
C SER A 3 41.61 23.21 -7.03
N ALA A 4 40.61 22.66 -6.33
CA ALA A 4 40.49 22.68 -4.86
C ALA A 4 40.85 21.32 -4.23
N GLY A 5 41.36 20.37 -5.03
CA GLY A 5 41.78 19.05 -4.53
C GLY A 5 40.64 18.04 -4.32
N VAL A 6 39.46 18.30 -4.89
CA VAL A 6 38.28 17.44 -4.75
C VAL A 6 38.08 16.61 -6.03
N PRO A 7 38.27 15.27 -5.97
CA PRO A 7 37.92 14.39 -7.08
C PRO A 7 36.40 14.20 -7.18
N ASP A 8 35.89 14.22 -8.40
CA ASP A 8 34.52 13.85 -8.81
C ASP A 8 33.37 14.42 -7.94
N PRO A 9 33.24 15.75 -7.83
CA PRO A 9 32.13 16.36 -7.11
C PRO A 9 30.80 16.17 -7.86
N THR A 10 29.77 15.72 -7.16
CA THR A 10 28.39 15.71 -7.66
C THR A 10 27.74 17.05 -7.31
N ILE A 11 27.30 17.79 -8.33
CA ILE A 11 26.65 19.09 -8.15
C ILE A 11 25.16 18.93 -8.45
N THR A 12 24.32 19.21 -7.46
CA THR A 12 22.86 19.14 -7.57
C THR A 12 22.27 20.54 -7.36
N VAL A 13 21.41 20.99 -8.28
CA VAL A 13 20.66 22.25 -8.13
C VAL A 13 19.34 21.93 -7.43
N LEU A 14 19.16 22.42 -6.20
CA LEU A 14 18.01 22.07 -5.35
C LEU A 14 16.76 22.96 -5.56
N GLY A 15 16.70 23.66 -6.68
CA GLY A 15 15.67 24.66 -6.98
C GLY A 15 16.08 26.08 -6.58
N GLY A 16 15.64 27.07 -7.37
CA GLY A 16 15.98 28.48 -7.17
C GLY A 16 17.48 28.77 -7.33
N LYS A 17 18.09 29.42 -6.32
CA LYS A 17 19.51 29.81 -6.28
C LYS A 17 20.37 28.92 -5.36
N THR A 18 19.84 27.78 -4.93
CA THR A 18 20.52 26.88 -3.98
C THR A 18 21.27 25.79 -4.72
N LEU A 19 22.57 25.69 -4.47
CA LEU A 19 23.46 24.68 -5.02
C LEU A 19 23.90 23.76 -3.89
N ASP A 20 23.81 22.45 -4.13
CA ASP A 20 24.38 21.43 -3.26
C ASP A 20 25.55 20.77 -3.99
N VAL A 21 26.66 20.63 -3.27
CA VAL A 21 27.88 20.03 -3.81
C VAL A 21 28.34 18.94 -2.87
N GLU A 22 28.33 17.73 -3.39
CA GLU A 22 28.77 16.53 -2.70
C GLU A 22 30.14 16.12 -3.24
N ALA A 23 31.03 15.73 -2.34
CA ALA A 23 32.43 15.48 -2.65
C ALA A 23 33.07 14.56 -1.61
N ASN A 24 33.87 13.60 -2.07
CA ASN A 24 34.68 12.79 -1.16
C ASN A 24 35.98 13.53 -0.83
N VAL A 25 36.09 13.99 0.41
CA VAL A 25 37.28 14.72 0.92
C VAL A 25 38.13 13.88 1.87
N ASN A 26 37.95 12.55 1.88
CA ASN A 26 38.65 11.65 2.81
C ASN A 26 40.14 11.44 2.52
N SER A 27 40.74 12.16 1.58
CA SER A 27 42.16 12.10 1.29
C SER A 27 42.97 12.95 2.28
N GLY A 28 43.95 12.35 2.96
CA GLY A 28 44.98 13.08 3.73
C GLY A 28 44.69 13.29 5.22
N SER A 29 45.56 14.06 5.90
CA SER A 29 45.50 14.33 7.34
C SER A 29 44.32 15.27 7.70
N PRO A 30 43.88 15.32 8.98
CA PRO A 30 42.82 16.24 9.41
C PRO A 30 43.10 17.72 9.05
N ALA A 31 44.37 18.12 9.07
CA ALA A 31 44.80 19.46 8.66
C ALA A 31 44.62 19.69 7.15
N HIS A 32 44.91 18.68 6.32
CA HIS A 32 44.68 18.75 4.88
C HIS A 32 43.17 18.83 4.56
N GLN A 33 42.34 18.04 5.25
CA GLN A 33 40.89 18.08 5.10
C GLN A 33 40.31 19.45 5.47
N ALA A 34 40.81 20.07 6.55
CA ALA A 34 40.41 21.43 6.93
C ALA A 34 40.79 22.47 5.86
N GLN A 35 41.97 22.35 5.25
CA GLN A 35 42.41 23.23 4.17
C GLN A 35 41.56 23.05 2.90
N VAL A 36 41.27 21.81 2.51
CA VAL A 36 40.40 21.50 1.35
C VAL A 36 39.00 22.06 1.60
N LYS A 37 38.42 21.86 2.78
CA LYS A 37 37.11 22.43 3.15
C LYS A 37 37.11 23.95 3.01
N GLN A 38 38.08 24.64 3.59
CA GLN A 38 38.16 26.10 3.49
C GLN A 38 38.29 26.59 2.04
N ALA A 39 39.12 25.91 1.23
CA ALA A 39 39.28 26.23 -0.18
C ALA A 39 37.98 26.03 -0.97
N VAL A 40 37.25 24.95 -0.69
CA VAL A 40 35.93 24.66 -1.29
C VAL A 40 34.91 25.71 -0.84
N THR A 41 34.82 26.06 0.44
CA THR A 41 33.93 27.12 0.95
C THR A 41 34.17 28.43 0.22
N ASN A 42 35.42 28.86 0.14
CA ASN A 42 35.78 30.13 -0.48
C ASN A 42 35.46 30.12 -1.98
N LYS A 43 35.69 28.99 -2.66
CA LYS A 43 35.36 28.87 -4.08
C LYS A 43 33.85 28.87 -4.30
N LEU A 44 33.08 28.14 -3.50
CA LEU A 44 31.61 28.14 -3.56
C LEU A 44 31.03 29.50 -3.27
N ALA A 45 31.51 30.19 -2.24
CA ALA A 45 31.13 31.54 -1.89
C ALA A 45 31.37 32.52 -3.06
N SER A 46 32.53 32.40 -3.72
CA SER A 46 32.87 33.24 -4.88
C SER A 46 31.97 32.98 -6.10
N VAL A 47 31.61 31.71 -6.35
CA VAL A 47 30.77 31.31 -7.50
C VAL A 47 29.31 31.68 -7.26
N ALA A 48 28.82 31.52 -6.03
CA ALA A 48 27.46 31.85 -5.66
C ALA A 48 27.26 33.35 -5.32
N HIS A 49 28.33 34.15 -5.33
CA HIS A 49 28.31 35.57 -4.93
C HIS A 49 27.74 35.81 -3.52
N VAL A 50 28.06 34.91 -2.58
CA VAL A 50 27.62 34.97 -1.17
C VAL A 50 28.83 35.06 -0.24
N GLN A 51 28.60 35.43 1.01
CA GLN A 51 29.69 35.39 2.01
C GLN A 51 30.02 33.94 2.39
N PRO A 52 31.29 33.61 2.71
CA PRO A 52 31.66 32.25 3.16
C PRO A 52 30.86 31.76 4.37
N SER A 53 30.41 32.67 5.24
CA SER A 53 29.55 32.35 6.38
C SER A 53 28.14 31.85 6.01
N GLN A 54 27.72 32.06 4.76
CA GLN A 54 26.43 31.60 4.24
C GLN A 54 26.54 30.22 3.56
N VAL A 55 27.76 29.66 3.43
CA VAL A 55 27.99 28.32 2.90
C VAL A 55 27.95 27.32 4.05
N SER A 56 26.94 26.46 4.06
CA SER A 56 26.85 25.36 5.02
C SER A 56 27.66 24.16 4.53
N ILE A 57 28.52 23.61 5.38
CA ILE A 57 29.25 22.37 5.12
C ILE A 57 28.83 21.36 6.18
N ASN A 58 28.22 20.27 5.71
CA ASN A 58 28.01 19.07 6.50
C ASN A 58 29.04 18.04 6.05
N ASP A 59 29.85 17.55 6.99
CA ASP A 59 30.83 16.51 6.70
C ASP A 59 30.49 15.25 7.50
N VAL A 60 30.67 14.11 6.84
CA VAL A 60 30.40 12.80 7.39
C VAL A 60 31.68 11.98 7.33
N GLY A 61 32.28 11.74 8.50
CA GLY A 61 33.50 10.96 8.60
C GLY A 61 33.31 9.48 8.26
N PRO A 62 34.33 8.80 7.73
CA PRO A 62 34.23 7.42 7.26
C PRO A 62 33.89 6.43 8.39
N THR A 63 34.42 6.66 9.59
CA THR A 63 34.10 5.84 10.77
C THR A 63 32.63 5.94 11.15
N TRP A 64 32.07 7.16 11.15
CA TRP A 64 30.67 7.36 11.47
C TRP A 64 29.75 6.73 10.41
N GLY A 65 30.08 6.89 9.13
CA GLY A 65 29.36 6.24 8.04
C GLY A 65 29.34 4.72 8.17
N HIS A 66 30.49 4.11 8.51
CA HIS A 66 30.60 2.68 8.74
C HIS A 66 29.76 2.22 9.95
N GLU A 67 29.82 2.94 11.07
CA GLU A 67 29.01 2.61 12.25
C GLU A 67 27.51 2.70 11.98
N ILE A 68 27.05 3.75 11.29
CA ILE A 68 25.64 3.92 10.97
C ILE A 68 25.16 2.84 10.02
N THR A 69 25.93 2.52 8.97
CA THR A 69 25.59 1.47 8.01
C THR A 69 25.47 0.12 8.71
N THR A 70 26.44 -0.22 9.57
CA THR A 70 26.43 -1.45 10.36
C THR A 70 25.20 -1.52 11.28
N LYS A 71 24.84 -0.41 11.94
CA LYS A 71 23.63 -0.34 12.79
C LYS A 71 22.35 -0.49 11.96
N ALA A 72 22.30 0.07 10.75
CA ALA A 72 21.17 -0.08 9.84
C ALA A 72 20.98 -1.54 9.41
N GLU A 73 22.06 -2.24 9.07
CA GLU A 73 22.04 -3.67 8.73
C GLU A 73 21.53 -4.52 9.90
N TYR A 74 22.05 -4.31 11.11
CA TYR A 74 21.56 -5.01 12.30
C TYR A 74 20.10 -4.71 12.61
N ALA A 75 19.66 -3.45 12.46
CA ALA A 75 18.26 -3.08 12.65
C ALA A 75 17.34 -3.80 11.65
N LEU A 76 17.77 -3.92 10.39
CA LEU A 76 17.01 -4.61 9.35
C LEU A 76 16.91 -6.12 9.62
N LEU A 77 18.02 -6.76 10.00
CA LEU A 77 18.02 -8.18 10.38
C LEU A 77 17.15 -8.44 11.61
N ALA A 78 17.27 -7.60 12.64
CA ALA A 78 16.45 -7.68 13.84
C ALA A 78 14.96 -7.50 13.53
N PHE A 79 14.62 -6.57 12.62
CA PHE A 79 13.26 -6.37 12.12
C PHE A 79 12.73 -7.64 11.45
N PHE A 80 13.46 -8.23 10.49
CA PHE A 80 13.04 -9.46 9.82
C PHE A 80 12.80 -10.62 10.80
N LEU A 81 13.70 -10.81 11.76
CA LEU A 81 13.55 -11.84 12.79
C LEU A 81 12.33 -11.59 13.68
N ALA A 82 12.13 -10.34 14.12
CA ALA A 82 11.01 -9.95 14.97
C ALA A 82 9.67 -10.16 14.26
N ILE A 83 9.55 -9.76 12.99
CA ILE A 83 8.30 -9.95 12.23
C ILE A 83 8.06 -11.43 11.92
N ALA A 84 9.10 -12.20 11.61
CA ALA A 84 9.00 -13.63 11.36
C ALA A 84 8.46 -14.35 12.59
N LEU A 85 9.02 -14.04 13.76
CA LEU A 85 8.58 -14.59 15.04
C LEU A 85 7.15 -14.16 15.37
N TYR A 86 6.85 -12.86 15.25
CA TYR A 86 5.52 -12.33 15.53
C TYR A 86 4.45 -12.99 14.66
N ILE A 87 4.64 -13.06 13.33
CA ILE A 87 3.67 -13.66 12.42
C ILE A 87 3.56 -15.16 12.65
N THR A 88 4.67 -15.85 12.94
CA THR A 88 4.62 -17.29 13.23
C THR A 88 3.80 -17.59 14.50
N VAL A 89 3.93 -16.77 15.54
CA VAL A 89 3.17 -16.93 16.79
C VAL A 89 1.71 -16.48 16.62
N ARG A 90 1.46 -15.36 15.94
CA ARG A 90 0.11 -14.80 15.77
C ARG A 90 -0.72 -15.55 14.72
N PHE A 91 -0.05 -16.11 13.71
CA PHE A 91 -0.64 -16.81 12.58
C PHE A 91 0.00 -18.19 12.41
N GLU A 92 0.68 -18.44 11.29
CA GLU A 92 1.35 -19.69 10.99
C GLU A 92 2.64 -19.43 10.18
N TRP A 93 3.60 -20.35 10.26
CA TRP A 93 4.94 -20.16 9.69
C TRP A 93 4.93 -19.90 8.18
N LYS A 94 3.98 -20.47 7.42
CA LYS A 94 3.86 -20.22 5.97
C LYS A 94 3.40 -18.79 5.66
N MET A 95 2.55 -18.22 6.51
CA MET A 95 2.21 -16.80 6.42
C MET A 95 3.42 -15.93 6.74
N ALA A 96 4.25 -16.32 7.72
CA ALA A 96 5.50 -15.60 8.00
C ALA A 96 6.44 -15.57 6.80
N VAL A 97 6.64 -16.72 6.12
CA VAL A 97 7.45 -16.78 4.89
C VAL A 97 6.87 -15.86 3.81
N ALA A 98 5.55 -15.89 3.58
CA ALA A 98 4.92 -15.04 2.57
C ALA A 98 5.04 -13.54 2.86
N ALA A 99 4.90 -13.14 4.13
CA ALA A 99 5.13 -11.76 4.55
C ALA A 99 6.59 -11.33 4.37
N ILE A 100 7.56 -12.17 4.75
CA ILE A 100 8.99 -11.85 4.60
C ILE A 100 9.33 -11.63 3.13
N VAL A 101 8.85 -12.50 2.23
CA VAL A 101 9.09 -12.34 0.79
C VAL A 101 8.49 -11.04 0.26
N ALA A 102 7.27 -10.67 0.68
CA ALA A 102 6.66 -9.40 0.29
C ALA A 102 7.44 -8.19 0.80
N VAL A 103 7.91 -8.22 2.05
CA VAL A 103 8.73 -7.15 2.65
C VAL A 103 10.10 -7.03 1.94
N ILE A 104 10.74 -8.16 1.60
CA ILE A 104 11.98 -8.15 0.79
C ILE A 104 11.73 -7.50 -0.57
N HIS A 105 10.63 -7.86 -1.23
CA HIS A 105 10.24 -7.25 -2.50
C HIS A 105 10.06 -5.72 -2.38
N ASP A 106 9.45 -5.24 -1.29
CA ASP A 106 9.28 -3.80 -1.05
C ASP A 106 10.63 -3.08 -0.90
N ILE A 107 11.58 -3.67 -0.17
CA ILE A 107 12.93 -3.13 -0.04
C ILE A 107 13.62 -3.08 -1.41
N LEU A 108 13.51 -4.15 -2.21
CA LEU A 108 14.17 -4.21 -3.51
C LEU A 108 13.64 -3.13 -4.47
N ILE A 109 12.32 -2.94 -4.53
CA ILE A 109 11.73 -1.89 -5.36
C ILE A 109 12.12 -0.51 -4.85
N THR A 110 12.04 -0.28 -3.54
CA THR A 110 12.33 1.04 -2.97
C THR A 110 13.78 1.41 -3.08
N ALA A 111 14.69 0.52 -2.68
CA ALA A 111 16.13 0.72 -2.84
C ALA A 111 16.51 0.83 -4.33
N GLY A 112 15.88 0.07 -5.22
CA GLY A 112 16.10 0.14 -6.66
C GLY A 112 15.73 1.50 -7.24
N ILE A 113 14.51 1.99 -6.99
CA ILE A 113 14.07 3.29 -7.48
C ILE A 113 14.86 4.43 -6.80
N TYR A 114 15.14 4.29 -5.50
CA TYR A 114 15.95 5.27 -4.77
C TYR A 114 17.37 5.37 -5.34
N SER A 115 18.01 4.24 -5.67
CA SER A 115 19.32 4.22 -6.33
C SER A 115 19.29 4.89 -7.70
N LEU A 116 18.19 4.78 -8.45
CA LEU A 116 18.04 5.44 -9.75
C LEU A 116 17.83 6.95 -9.63
N SER A 117 17.27 7.41 -8.49
CA SER A 117 17.05 8.84 -8.25
C SER A 117 18.33 9.66 -8.03
N GLY A 118 19.47 8.99 -7.82
CA GLY A 118 20.76 9.66 -7.52
C GLY A 118 20.77 10.41 -6.19
N LEU A 119 19.77 10.19 -5.33
CA LEU A 119 19.71 10.78 -4.00
C LEU A 119 20.65 10.07 -3.03
N GLN A 120 21.17 10.83 -2.07
CA GLN A 120 22.13 10.32 -1.11
C GLN A 120 21.44 9.40 -0.09
N VAL A 121 22.02 8.24 0.18
CA VAL A 121 21.55 7.38 1.27
C VAL A 121 22.06 7.96 2.59
N THR A 122 21.15 8.57 3.34
CA THR A 122 21.44 9.14 4.65
C THR A 122 20.85 8.26 5.77
N PRO A 123 21.23 8.47 7.04
CA PRO A 123 20.57 7.77 8.15
C PRO A 123 19.05 8.01 8.18
N ALA A 124 18.59 9.19 7.73
CA ALA A 124 17.17 9.48 7.61
C ALA A 124 16.49 8.55 6.59
N THR A 125 17.14 8.24 5.47
CA THR A 125 16.66 7.27 4.48
C THR A 125 16.49 5.87 5.07
N VAL A 126 17.39 5.44 5.95
CA VAL A 126 17.25 4.14 6.67
C VAL A 126 16.01 4.14 7.57
N VAL A 127 15.76 5.24 8.29
CA VAL A 127 14.54 5.39 9.12
C VAL A 127 13.29 5.37 8.24
N ALA A 128 13.34 6.01 7.07
CA ALA A 128 12.24 5.96 6.09
C ALA A 128 11.98 4.52 5.64
N PHE A 129 13.03 3.77 5.28
CA PHE A 129 12.91 2.36 4.92
C PHE A 129 12.31 1.52 6.06
N LEU A 130 12.77 1.65 7.29
CA LEU A 130 12.18 0.93 8.42
C LEU A 130 10.70 1.28 8.63
N THR A 131 10.34 2.55 8.42
CA THR A 131 8.96 3.04 8.57
C THR A 131 8.02 2.43 7.53
N ILE A 132 8.41 2.41 6.25
CA ILE A 132 7.58 1.82 5.19
C ILE A 132 7.37 0.32 5.39
N LEU A 133 8.36 -0.41 5.92
CA LEU A 133 8.23 -1.85 6.15
C LEU A 133 7.21 -2.13 7.27
N GLY A 134 7.18 -1.30 8.31
CA GLY A 134 6.15 -1.37 9.34
C GLY A 134 4.75 -1.11 8.77
N TYR A 135 4.63 -0.16 7.84
CA TYR A 135 3.35 0.15 7.20
C TYR A 135 2.88 -0.96 6.25
N SER A 136 3.76 -1.48 5.39
CA SER A 136 3.46 -2.61 4.50
C SER A 136 3.07 -3.87 5.28
N LEU A 137 3.75 -4.10 6.41
CA LEU A 137 3.41 -5.21 7.31
C LEU A 137 2.01 -5.05 7.92
N TYR A 138 1.62 -3.84 8.32
CA TYR A 138 0.27 -3.59 8.85
C TYR A 138 -0.79 -4.06 7.86
N ASP A 139 -0.65 -3.71 6.58
CA ASP A 139 -1.61 -4.11 5.56
C ASP A 139 -1.59 -5.63 5.31
N THR A 140 -0.39 -6.22 5.25
CA THR A 140 -0.23 -7.68 5.12
C THR A 140 -0.92 -8.45 6.25
N ILE A 141 -0.79 -7.99 7.50
CA ILE A 141 -1.43 -8.60 8.67
C ILE A 141 -2.95 -8.55 8.57
N VAL A 142 -3.52 -7.42 8.12
CA VAL A 142 -4.98 -7.27 7.98
C VAL A 142 -5.52 -8.23 6.93
N VAL A 143 -4.84 -8.38 5.79
CA VAL A 143 -5.23 -9.35 4.76
C VAL A 143 -5.12 -10.77 5.31
N PHE A 144 -4.00 -11.12 5.96
CA PHE A 144 -3.78 -12.46 6.52
C PHE A 144 -4.76 -12.84 7.63
N ASP A 145 -5.14 -11.90 8.48
CA ASP A 145 -6.19 -12.11 9.48
C ASP A 145 -7.51 -12.47 8.81
N ARG A 146 -7.86 -11.75 7.73
CA ARG A 146 -9.06 -12.05 6.97
C ARG A 146 -8.98 -13.38 6.22
N VAL A 147 -7.83 -13.73 5.64
CA VAL A 147 -7.56 -15.07 5.06
C VAL A 147 -7.76 -16.15 6.10
N GLN A 148 -7.21 -15.99 7.30
CA GLN A 148 -7.36 -16.98 8.36
C GLN A 148 -8.81 -17.10 8.84
N GLU A 149 -9.53 -15.99 8.98
CA GLU A 149 -10.96 -15.99 9.32
C GLU A 149 -11.79 -16.69 8.24
N ASN A 150 -11.59 -16.35 6.96
CA ASN A 150 -12.26 -16.98 5.83
C ASN A 150 -11.93 -18.48 5.76
N ALA A 151 -10.66 -18.84 5.96
CA ALA A 151 -10.21 -20.23 6.00
C ALA A 151 -10.86 -21.01 7.16
N LYS A 152 -10.95 -20.45 8.37
CA LYS A 152 -11.59 -21.13 9.51
C LYS A 152 -13.11 -21.26 9.33
N GLY A 153 -13.77 -20.20 8.85
CA GLY A 153 -15.23 -20.15 8.70
C GLY A 153 -15.77 -20.92 7.50
N LEU A 154 -15.02 -21.00 6.40
CA LEU A 154 -15.47 -21.61 5.13
C LEU A 154 -14.80 -22.96 4.83
N ALA A 155 -13.71 -23.34 5.53
CA ALA A 155 -13.12 -24.67 5.34
C ALA A 155 -14.05 -25.81 5.75
N SER A 156 -14.97 -25.58 6.69
CA SER A 156 -15.99 -26.55 7.10
C SER A 156 -16.97 -26.87 5.96
N THR A 157 -17.17 -25.94 5.03
CA THR A 157 -18.07 -26.14 3.89
C THR A 157 -17.42 -27.01 2.82
N GLY A 158 -16.09 -27.01 2.70
CA GLY A 158 -15.35 -27.78 1.68
C GLY A 158 -15.67 -27.39 0.23
N ARG A 159 -16.34 -26.25 0.04
CA ARG A 159 -16.87 -25.77 -1.26
C ARG A 159 -15.97 -24.73 -1.94
N LEU A 160 -14.87 -24.35 -1.29
CA LEU A 160 -13.96 -23.32 -1.78
C LEU A 160 -12.52 -23.77 -1.70
N THR A 161 -11.76 -23.40 -2.73
CA THR A 161 -10.31 -23.57 -2.71
C THR A 161 -9.68 -22.56 -1.76
N TYR A 162 -8.42 -22.79 -1.38
CA TYR A 162 -7.70 -21.81 -0.58
C TYR A 162 -7.49 -20.50 -1.35
N THR A 163 -7.27 -20.59 -2.67
CA THR A 163 -7.18 -19.42 -3.56
C THR A 163 -8.48 -18.61 -3.56
N ASP A 164 -9.65 -19.24 -3.61
CA ASP A 164 -10.93 -18.53 -3.55
C ASP A 164 -11.09 -17.78 -2.22
N MET A 165 -10.70 -18.41 -1.12
CA MET A 165 -10.75 -17.79 0.20
C MET A 165 -9.78 -16.60 0.31
N VAL A 166 -8.60 -16.71 -0.30
CA VAL A 166 -7.62 -15.62 -0.38
C VAL A 166 -8.16 -14.45 -1.22
N ASN A 167 -8.68 -14.71 -2.40
CA ASN A 167 -9.27 -13.69 -3.28
C ASN A 167 -10.44 -12.97 -2.61
N LEU A 168 -11.30 -13.72 -1.92
CA LEU A 168 -12.40 -13.16 -1.14
C LEU A 168 -11.88 -12.24 -0.03
N SER A 169 -10.84 -12.67 0.69
CA SER A 169 -10.22 -11.86 1.76
C SER A 169 -9.63 -10.57 1.22
N MET A 170 -8.89 -10.65 0.12
CA MET A 170 -8.30 -9.47 -0.54
C MET A 170 -9.39 -8.46 -0.91
N ASN A 171 -10.48 -8.91 -1.54
CA ASN A 171 -11.60 -8.03 -1.89
C ASN A 171 -12.27 -7.40 -0.66
N GLN A 172 -12.33 -8.10 0.46
CA GLN A 172 -12.94 -7.58 1.70
C GLN A 172 -12.06 -6.52 2.39
N THR A 173 -10.74 -6.58 2.23
CA THR A 173 -9.80 -5.64 2.87
C THR A 173 -9.31 -4.53 1.95
N LEU A 174 -9.48 -4.68 0.63
CA LEU A 174 -8.94 -3.76 -0.39
C LEU A 174 -9.33 -2.30 -0.15
N MET A 175 -10.62 -2.00 0.10
CA MET A 175 -11.04 -0.61 0.33
C MET A 175 -10.43 -0.01 1.60
N ARG A 176 -10.17 -0.84 2.62
CA ARG A 176 -9.47 -0.38 3.83
C ARG A 176 -8.01 -0.07 3.51
N SER A 177 -7.31 -1.00 2.87
CA SER A 177 -5.90 -0.86 2.50
C SER A 177 -5.66 0.38 1.63
N ILE A 178 -6.51 0.57 0.61
CA ILE A 178 -6.49 1.75 -0.24
C ILE A 178 -6.67 3.01 0.62
N ASN A 179 -7.74 3.08 1.42
CA ASN A 179 -8.01 4.27 2.21
C ASN A 179 -6.88 4.61 3.18
N THR A 180 -6.33 3.62 3.89
CA THR A 180 -5.22 3.87 4.80
C THR A 180 -4.00 4.37 4.05
N SER A 181 -3.64 3.71 2.95
CA SER A 181 -2.44 4.05 2.17
C SER A 181 -2.54 5.44 1.55
N PHE A 182 -3.71 5.81 1.00
CA PHE A 182 -3.96 7.15 0.48
C PHE A 182 -3.86 8.23 1.56
N VAL A 183 -4.48 8.00 2.73
CA VAL A 183 -4.42 8.95 3.85
C VAL A 183 -2.97 9.13 4.34
N ALA A 184 -2.16 8.08 4.33
CA ALA A 184 -0.76 8.16 4.69
C ALA A 184 0.12 8.82 3.60
N LEU A 185 -0.20 8.62 2.33
CA LEU A 185 0.53 9.23 1.21
C LEU A 185 0.32 10.74 1.10
N LEU A 186 -0.85 11.28 1.46
CA LEU A 186 -1.15 12.71 1.30
C LEU A 186 -0.17 13.64 2.08
N PRO A 187 0.12 13.42 3.37
CA PRO A 187 1.14 14.21 4.08
C PRO A 187 2.53 14.06 3.49
N ILE A 188 2.92 12.85 3.09
CA ILE A 188 4.23 12.58 2.49
C ILE A 188 4.37 13.33 1.16
N LEU A 189 3.32 13.29 0.34
CA LEU A 189 3.26 14.04 -0.91
C LEU A 189 3.30 15.56 -0.66
N SER A 190 2.63 16.03 0.40
CA SER A 190 2.71 17.44 0.81
C SER A 190 4.13 17.84 1.20
N ILE A 191 4.86 16.99 1.94
CA ILE A 191 6.27 17.21 2.26
C ILE A 191 7.14 17.18 1.00
N LEU A 192 6.88 16.27 0.06
CA LEU A 192 7.65 16.16 -1.18
C LEU A 192 7.43 17.38 -2.08
N VAL A 193 6.18 17.81 -2.25
CA VAL A 193 5.87 18.97 -3.10
C VAL A 193 6.30 20.26 -2.40
N ILE A 194 5.86 20.50 -1.16
CA ILE A 194 6.11 21.76 -0.45
C ILE A 194 7.55 21.81 0.07
N GLY A 195 7.98 20.79 0.82
CA GLY A 195 9.30 20.74 1.44
C GLY A 195 10.46 20.67 0.44
N ALA A 196 10.33 19.84 -0.61
CA ALA A 196 11.41 19.73 -1.59
C ALA A 196 11.38 20.87 -2.61
N GLN A 197 10.24 21.17 -3.24
CA GLN A 197 10.20 22.11 -4.36
C GLN A 197 10.10 23.57 -3.94
N PHE A 198 9.41 23.88 -2.83
CA PHE A 198 9.23 25.28 -2.40
C PHE A 198 10.25 25.71 -1.34
N LEU A 199 10.65 24.81 -0.43
CA LEU A 199 11.57 25.14 0.66
C LEU A 199 13.04 24.78 0.33
N GLY A 200 13.30 24.02 -0.73
CA GLY A 200 14.66 23.59 -1.11
C GLY A 200 15.33 22.70 -0.06
N ALA A 201 14.55 22.02 0.80
CA ALA A 201 15.08 21.21 1.87
C ALA A 201 15.43 19.79 1.37
N LYS A 202 16.67 19.62 0.87
CA LYS A 202 17.17 18.33 0.35
C LYS A 202 16.95 17.14 1.30
N PRO A 203 17.23 17.23 2.62
CA PRO A 203 17.01 16.09 3.51
C PRO A 203 15.52 15.66 3.59
N LEU A 204 14.60 16.61 3.47
CA LEU A 204 13.15 16.32 3.42
C LEU A 204 12.76 15.65 2.11
N GLN A 205 13.41 16.01 1.00
CA GLN A 205 13.22 15.35 -0.29
C GLN A 205 13.71 13.90 -0.25
N GLU A 206 14.91 13.67 0.29
CA GLU A 206 15.51 12.35 0.42
C GLU A 206 14.67 11.43 1.29
N PHE A 207 14.22 11.93 2.45
CA PHE A 207 13.34 11.20 3.35
C PHE A 207 11.95 10.97 2.74
N GLY A 208 11.34 12.02 2.19
CA GLY A 208 9.99 12.00 1.63
C GLY A 208 9.88 11.11 0.39
N LEU A 209 10.88 11.11 -0.50
CA LEU A 209 10.88 10.26 -1.69
C LEU A 209 10.95 8.78 -1.32
N ALA A 210 11.83 8.42 -0.37
CA ALA A 210 11.93 7.05 0.13
C ALA A 210 10.61 6.57 0.74
N LEU A 211 9.97 7.40 1.57
CA LEU A 211 8.66 7.10 2.14
C LEU A 211 7.57 6.97 1.06
N PHE A 212 7.54 7.87 0.08
CA PHE A 212 6.52 7.88 -0.96
C PHE A 212 6.56 6.62 -1.81
N ILE A 213 7.75 6.28 -2.35
CA ILE A 213 7.93 5.10 -3.17
C ILE A 213 7.61 3.84 -2.38
N GLY A 214 8.09 3.76 -1.14
CA GLY A 214 7.91 2.56 -0.33
C GLY A 214 6.51 2.34 0.17
N LEU A 215 5.82 3.41 0.53
CA LEU A 215 4.42 3.32 0.90
C LEU A 215 3.55 2.95 -0.31
N ALA A 216 3.81 3.55 -1.48
CA ALA A 216 3.08 3.25 -2.71
C ALA A 216 3.32 1.80 -3.19
N SER A 217 4.57 1.35 -3.21
CA SER A 217 4.93 -0.02 -3.58
C SER A 217 4.41 -1.04 -2.55
N GLY A 218 4.56 -0.75 -1.26
CA GLY A 218 4.14 -1.63 -0.18
C GLY A 218 2.63 -1.85 -0.15
N ALA A 219 1.83 -0.80 -0.39
CA ALA A 219 0.38 -0.89 -0.49
C ALA A 219 -0.10 -1.81 -1.63
N TYR A 220 0.66 -1.90 -2.72
CA TYR A 220 0.40 -2.84 -3.79
C TYR A 220 0.88 -4.25 -3.44
N SER A 221 2.11 -4.37 -2.95
CA SER A 221 2.79 -5.64 -2.71
C SER A 221 2.14 -6.50 -1.62
N SER A 222 1.66 -5.90 -0.53
CA SER A 222 0.94 -6.57 0.56
C SER A 222 -0.26 -7.39 0.05
N ILE A 223 -1.00 -6.85 -0.91
CA ILE A 223 -2.18 -7.47 -1.50
C ILE A 223 -1.77 -8.42 -2.63
N PHE A 224 -1.00 -7.94 -3.60
CA PHE A 224 -0.79 -8.64 -4.87
C PHE A 224 0.42 -9.60 -4.89
N ILE A 225 1.30 -9.56 -3.89
CA ILE A 225 2.46 -10.45 -3.79
C ILE A 225 2.28 -11.42 -2.62
N ALA A 226 2.04 -10.91 -1.40
CA ALA A 226 1.98 -11.76 -0.21
C ALA A 226 0.84 -12.79 -0.27
N SER A 227 -0.34 -12.35 -0.70
CA SER A 227 -1.56 -13.17 -0.69
C SER A 227 -1.53 -14.30 -1.74
N PRO A 228 -1.15 -14.06 -3.00
CA PRO A 228 -0.99 -15.14 -3.98
C PRO A 228 0.14 -16.10 -3.62
N LEU A 229 1.25 -15.60 -3.06
CA LEU A 229 2.35 -16.47 -2.61
C LEU A 229 1.87 -17.43 -1.51
N LEU A 230 1.12 -16.90 -0.53
CA LEU A 230 0.50 -17.71 0.51
C LEU A 230 -0.45 -18.75 -0.09
N ALA A 231 -1.28 -18.37 -1.06
CA ALA A 231 -2.20 -19.28 -1.72
C ALA A 231 -1.46 -20.45 -2.40
N MET A 232 -0.41 -20.15 -3.16
CA MET A 232 0.41 -21.18 -3.81
C MET A 232 1.08 -22.14 -2.81
N MET A 233 1.58 -21.63 -1.69
CA MET A 233 2.19 -22.47 -0.63
C MET A 233 1.17 -23.34 0.10
N LYS A 234 -0.07 -22.86 0.22
CA LYS A 234 -1.15 -23.51 0.97
C LYS A 234 -1.90 -24.54 0.16
N GLU A 235 -2.09 -24.31 -1.13
CA GLU A 235 -2.73 -25.28 -2.02
C GLU A 235 -1.92 -26.55 -2.20
N ARG A 236 -0.60 -26.51 -1.96
CA ARG A 236 0.27 -27.69 -1.95
C ARG A 236 0.10 -28.56 -0.70
N GLU A 237 -0.63 -28.12 0.32
CA GLU A 237 -0.95 -28.96 1.48
C GLU A 237 -2.00 -30.01 1.12
N GLY A 238 -1.81 -31.26 1.55
CA GLY A 238 -2.71 -32.36 1.19
C GLY A 238 -4.19 -32.10 1.51
N ARG A 239 -4.48 -31.37 2.59
CA ARG A 239 -5.86 -30.97 2.94
C ARG A 239 -6.51 -30.05 1.90
N TYR A 240 -5.77 -29.06 1.38
CA TYR A 240 -6.30 -28.11 0.40
C TYR A 240 -6.21 -28.63 -1.03
N ALA A 241 -5.20 -29.45 -1.35
CA ALA A 241 -5.06 -30.12 -2.63
C ALA A 241 -6.25 -31.06 -2.92
N THR A 242 -6.69 -31.83 -1.93
CA THR A 242 -7.84 -32.74 -2.06
C THR A 242 -9.16 -31.99 -2.26
N ILE A 243 -9.36 -30.86 -1.56
CA ILE A 243 -10.52 -29.99 -1.77
C ILE A 243 -10.53 -29.43 -3.20
N ARG A 244 -9.39 -28.92 -3.67
CA ARG A 244 -9.25 -28.41 -5.03
C ARG A 244 -9.56 -29.47 -6.09
N GLN A 245 -9.03 -30.70 -5.93
CA GLN A 245 -9.28 -31.79 -6.86
C GLN A 245 -10.76 -32.20 -6.91
N ARG A 246 -11.45 -32.19 -5.75
CA ARG A 246 -12.89 -32.46 -5.68
C ARG A 246 -13.70 -31.37 -6.39
N LEU A 247 -13.33 -30.10 -6.22
CA LEU A 247 -14.03 -28.98 -6.86
C LEU A 247 -13.76 -28.90 -8.36
N SER A 248 -12.55 -29.22 -8.81
CA SER A 248 -12.23 -29.30 -10.24
C SER A 248 -12.96 -30.45 -10.92
N ALA A 249 -13.08 -31.60 -10.26
CA ALA A 249 -13.88 -32.73 -10.76
C ALA A 249 -15.38 -32.41 -10.88
N ARG A 250 -15.88 -31.45 -10.08
CA ARG A 250 -17.27 -30.97 -10.14
C ARG A 250 -17.49 -29.80 -11.11
N GLY A 251 -16.43 -29.28 -11.74
CA GLY A 251 -16.52 -28.10 -12.60
C GLY A 251 -16.78 -26.78 -11.85
N GLU A 252 -16.65 -26.75 -10.52
CA GLU A 252 -16.93 -25.59 -9.66
C GLU A 252 -15.68 -24.79 -9.26
N ALA A 253 -14.50 -25.21 -9.73
CA ALA A 253 -13.18 -24.72 -9.29
C ALA A 253 -12.88 -23.23 -9.56
N MET A 254 -13.79 -22.49 -10.20
CA MET A 254 -13.62 -21.07 -10.45
C MET A 254 -14.94 -20.33 -10.30
N THR A 255 -15.47 -20.34 -9.08
CA THR A 255 -16.59 -19.46 -8.73
C THR A 255 -16.03 -18.26 -7.98
N LEU A 256 -15.94 -17.10 -8.65
CA LEU A 256 -15.65 -15.83 -7.98
C LEU A 256 -16.78 -15.52 -6.99
N LEU A 257 -16.54 -15.78 -5.71
CA LEU A 257 -17.49 -15.41 -4.66
C LEU A 257 -17.40 -13.91 -4.39
N THR A 258 -18.52 -13.23 -4.55
CA THR A 258 -18.66 -11.86 -4.03
C THR A 258 -18.63 -11.88 -2.49
N PRO A 259 -18.17 -10.79 -1.85
CA PRO A 259 -18.24 -10.66 -0.38
C PRO A 259 -19.63 -10.94 0.20
N ALA A 260 -20.68 -10.55 -0.53
CA ALA A 260 -22.07 -10.81 -0.16
C ALA A 260 -22.43 -12.31 -0.22
N ALA A 261 -22.01 -13.03 -1.27
CA ALA A 261 -22.25 -14.47 -1.41
C ALA A 261 -21.55 -15.27 -0.30
N ALA A 262 -20.33 -14.88 0.07
CA ALA A 262 -19.61 -15.52 1.16
C ALA A 262 -20.26 -15.28 2.53
N ALA A 263 -20.82 -14.10 2.77
CA ALA A 263 -21.58 -13.81 3.99
C ALA A 263 -22.85 -14.68 4.06
N ALA A 264 -23.57 -14.84 2.94
CA ALA A 264 -24.73 -15.73 2.85
C ALA A 264 -24.38 -17.21 3.07
N ALA A 265 -23.23 -17.66 2.54
CA ALA A 265 -22.74 -19.03 2.72
C ALA A 265 -22.47 -19.36 4.20
N ARG A 266 -21.96 -18.40 4.99
CA ARG A 266 -21.75 -18.57 6.45
C ARG A 266 -23.06 -18.64 7.23
N ALA A 267 -24.10 -17.97 6.75
CA ALA A 267 -25.41 -17.92 7.41
C ALA A 267 -26.28 -19.17 7.13
N GLY A 268 -25.80 -20.15 6.36
CA GLY A 268 -26.54 -21.37 6.05
C GLY A 268 -27.70 -21.20 5.06
N GLY A 269 -27.79 -20.05 4.37
CA GLY A 269 -28.85 -19.78 3.39
C GLY A 269 -28.67 -20.55 2.07
N SER A 270 -29.76 -21.06 1.50
CA SER A 270 -29.79 -21.72 0.18
C SER A 270 -29.41 -20.74 -0.93
N GLN A 271 -28.30 -21.02 -1.61
CA GLN A 271 -27.73 -20.17 -2.65
C GLN A 271 -28.33 -20.46 -4.04
N GLN A 272 -29.51 -19.93 -4.32
CA GLN A 272 -30.09 -19.98 -5.68
C GLN A 272 -29.88 -18.69 -6.50
N GLY A 273 -29.16 -17.68 -5.99
CA GLY A 273 -29.06 -16.38 -6.67
C GLY A 273 -27.70 -15.67 -6.70
N ALA A 274 -26.59 -16.30 -6.30
CA ALA A 274 -25.32 -15.56 -6.07
C ALA A 274 -24.07 -16.19 -6.72
N LEU A 275 -24.25 -17.01 -7.75
CA LEU A 275 -23.15 -17.59 -8.52
C LEU A 275 -23.11 -16.90 -9.89
N VAL A 276 -22.14 -16.00 -10.10
CA VAL A 276 -21.83 -15.51 -11.45
C VAL A 276 -21.01 -16.59 -12.12
N ARG A 277 -21.66 -17.40 -12.96
CA ARG A 277 -20.98 -18.36 -13.84
C ARG A 277 -20.17 -17.54 -14.84
N ALA A 278 -18.84 -17.69 -14.84
CA ALA A 278 -18.03 -17.21 -15.94
C ALA A 278 -18.45 -17.98 -17.19
N GLY A 279 -19.34 -17.39 -17.99
CA GLY A 279 -19.88 -18.00 -19.19
C GLY A 279 -18.79 -18.17 -20.24
N SER A 280 -18.54 -19.42 -20.62
CA SER A 280 -17.88 -19.77 -21.87
C SER A 280 -18.86 -19.59 -23.03
N GLY A 281 -18.56 -18.66 -23.94
CA GLY A 281 -18.92 -18.76 -25.36
C GLY A 281 -20.18 -18.02 -25.83
N ALA A 282 -19.96 -17.04 -26.71
CA ALA A 282 -20.69 -16.91 -27.97
C ALA A 282 -19.79 -16.16 -28.97
N GLY A 283 -18.98 -16.92 -29.72
CA GLY A 283 -18.40 -16.41 -30.97
C GLY A 283 -19.53 -16.20 -32.00
N PRO A 284 -19.43 -15.22 -32.91
CA PRO A 284 -20.49 -14.92 -33.85
C PRO A 284 -20.66 -16.10 -34.83
N ALA A 285 -21.88 -16.64 -34.87
CA ALA A 285 -22.29 -17.64 -35.84
C ALA A 285 -22.27 -17.02 -37.25
N VAL A 286 -21.50 -17.64 -38.14
CA VAL A 286 -21.50 -17.39 -39.57
C VAL A 286 -22.85 -17.84 -40.12
N ALA A 287 -23.67 -16.89 -40.56
CA ALA A 287 -24.90 -17.17 -41.28
C ALA A 287 -24.56 -17.48 -42.75
N ALA A 288 -24.92 -18.69 -43.19
CA ALA A 288 -24.92 -19.09 -44.58
C ALA A 288 -25.93 -18.26 -45.37
N GLY A 289 -25.51 -17.79 -46.54
CA GLY A 289 -26.36 -17.06 -47.47
C GLY A 289 -27.29 -17.98 -48.25
N ASP A 290 -28.45 -17.45 -48.62
CA ASP A 290 -29.12 -17.81 -49.85
C ASP A 290 -29.86 -16.58 -50.41
N GLY A 291 -29.88 -16.47 -51.73
CA GLY A 291 -29.99 -15.22 -52.48
C GLY A 291 -31.38 -14.61 -52.68
N GLY A 292 -31.38 -13.34 -53.11
CA GLY A 292 -32.56 -12.61 -53.61
C GLY A 292 -32.39 -11.08 -53.57
N THR A 293 -31.84 -10.50 -54.64
CA THR A 293 -31.67 -9.05 -54.92
C THR A 293 -32.99 -8.39 -55.42
N PRO A 294 -33.06 -7.07 -55.72
CA PRO A 294 -33.40 -5.98 -54.79
C PRO A 294 -34.54 -5.06 -55.31
N ALA A 295 -35.00 -4.11 -54.51
CA ALA A 295 -35.71 -2.93 -55.02
C ALA A 295 -35.36 -1.70 -54.18
N GLU A 296 -34.99 -0.64 -54.90
CA GLU A 296 -34.49 0.65 -54.45
C GLU A 296 -35.61 1.61 -54.00
N ASP A 297 -35.17 2.78 -53.49
CA ASP A 297 -35.88 4.04 -53.18
C ASP A 297 -35.86 4.36 -51.68
N GLY A 298 -35.29 5.45 -51.16
CA GLY A 298 -34.63 6.61 -51.73
C GLY A 298 -34.43 7.66 -50.62
N VAL A 299 -33.38 8.48 -50.76
CA VAL A 299 -33.25 9.89 -50.30
C VAL A 299 -33.40 10.15 -48.77
N SER A 300 -32.32 10.31 -48.00
CA SER A 300 -31.43 11.49 -47.86
C SER A 300 -32.01 12.72 -47.12
N ALA A 301 -31.40 12.97 -45.96
CA ALA A 301 -30.88 14.25 -45.47
C ALA A 301 -31.71 15.19 -44.54
N LYS A 302 -30.92 15.70 -43.58
CA LYS A 302 -30.92 17.02 -42.88
C LYS A 302 -31.55 17.16 -41.49
N THR A 303 -30.65 17.16 -40.49
CA THR A 303 -30.33 18.25 -39.52
C THR A 303 -31.45 19.17 -39.04
N THR A 304 -31.57 19.36 -37.71
CA THR A 304 -31.21 20.59 -36.97
C THR A 304 -31.43 20.45 -35.45
N ASP A 305 -30.60 21.18 -34.70
CA ASP A 305 -30.56 21.40 -33.25
C ASP A 305 -31.84 21.97 -32.61
N GLY A 306 -31.92 21.87 -31.27
CA GLY A 306 -32.40 23.00 -30.45
C GLY A 306 -33.42 22.73 -29.32
N ALA A 307 -32.92 22.80 -28.09
CA ALA A 307 -33.49 23.48 -26.91
C ALA A 307 -34.86 23.07 -26.28
N ALA A 308 -34.74 22.62 -25.02
CA ALA A 308 -35.46 23.04 -23.81
C ALA A 308 -37.00 23.20 -23.79
N GLN A 309 -37.67 22.45 -22.90
CA GLN A 309 -38.71 22.99 -22.01
C GLN A 309 -39.13 22.01 -20.89
N ARG A 310 -39.20 22.54 -19.66
CA ARG A 310 -39.93 21.99 -18.49
C ARG A 310 -41.33 22.66 -18.48
N PRO A 311 -42.37 22.05 -17.90
CA PRO A 311 -42.74 22.41 -16.52
C PRO A 311 -43.43 21.29 -15.68
N ALA A 312 -43.51 21.50 -14.36
CA ALA A 312 -44.34 20.77 -13.38
C ALA A 312 -45.76 21.42 -13.28
N PRO A 313 -46.80 20.86 -12.60
CA PRO A 313 -46.85 20.69 -11.13
C PRO A 313 -47.72 19.50 -10.58
N THR A 314 -47.66 19.32 -9.25
CA THR A 314 -48.41 18.38 -8.36
C THR A 314 -49.88 18.76 -8.13
N PRO A 315 -50.74 17.85 -7.61
CA PRO A 315 -51.37 18.02 -6.27
C PRO A 315 -51.50 16.71 -5.45
N ALA A 316 -51.16 16.68 -4.13
CA ALA A 316 -52.03 16.76 -2.93
C ALA A 316 -53.12 15.66 -2.81
N GLY A 317 -53.36 14.91 -1.70
CA GLY A 317 -52.76 14.77 -0.37
C GLY A 317 -53.61 13.86 0.58
N ARG A 318 -52.93 13.18 1.54
CA ARG A 318 -53.29 12.86 2.97
C ARG A 318 -54.56 12.04 3.35
N PRO A 319 -54.72 11.52 4.62
CA PRO A 319 -53.82 11.47 5.80
C PRO A 319 -53.73 10.12 6.60
N ARG A 320 -52.62 10.00 7.37
CA ARG A 320 -52.33 9.43 8.73
C ARG A 320 -53.46 8.81 9.62
N PRO A 321 -53.12 7.89 10.57
CA PRO A 321 -52.67 8.35 11.90
C PRO A 321 -51.54 7.57 12.59
N SER A 322 -50.77 8.33 13.36
CA SER A 322 -49.87 7.93 14.44
C SER A 322 -50.62 7.89 15.77
N SER A 323 -50.32 6.94 16.65
CA SER A 323 -50.68 7.04 18.08
C SER A 323 -49.48 6.78 18.98
N THR A 324 -49.05 7.85 19.63
CA THR A 324 -48.21 7.87 20.83
C THR A 324 -49.11 7.68 22.04
N ARG A 325 -48.71 6.85 23.03
CA ARG A 325 -49.10 7.04 24.43
C ARG A 325 -48.08 6.37 25.34
N GLY A 326 -47.37 7.20 26.11
CA GLY A 326 -46.57 6.77 27.25
C GLY A 326 -47.38 6.72 28.53
N ARG A 327 -46.83 6.07 29.57
CA ARG A 327 -47.00 6.48 30.96
C ARG A 327 -45.91 5.91 31.88
N GLN A 328 -45.45 6.79 32.77
CA GLN A 328 -44.46 6.64 33.84
C GLN A 328 -44.86 5.69 34.97
N SER A 329 -43.84 5.16 35.67
CA SER A 329 -43.64 5.10 37.15
C SER A 329 -42.59 4.02 37.42
N GLY A 330 -41.45 4.19 38.10
CA GLY A 330 -41.10 5.04 39.22
C GLY A 330 -41.10 4.23 40.53
N ARG A 331 -39.99 3.56 40.90
CA ARG A 331 -39.62 3.35 42.33
C ARG A 331 -38.20 2.82 42.56
N ARG A 332 -37.57 3.47 43.55
CA ARG A 332 -36.24 3.30 44.16
C ARG A 332 -36.02 1.90 44.75
N SER A 333 -34.76 1.45 44.84
CA SER A 333 -33.98 1.35 46.09
C SER A 333 -32.74 0.45 45.96
N SER A 334 -31.56 1.01 46.26
CA SER A 334 -30.40 0.24 46.76
C SER A 334 -30.56 0.02 48.27
N PRO A 335 -29.97 -1.04 48.84
CA PRO A 335 -28.77 -0.81 49.66
C PRO A 335 -27.71 -1.94 49.67
N ARG A 336 -26.43 -1.50 49.60
CA ARG A 336 -25.32 -1.72 50.57
C ARG A 336 -24.77 -3.13 50.91
N ALA A 337 -23.53 -3.35 50.46
CA ALA A 337 -22.29 -3.85 51.14
C ALA A 337 -22.29 -5.10 52.07
N ARG A 338 -21.29 -6.00 51.89
CA ARG A 338 -20.17 -6.25 52.85
C ARG A 338 -19.09 -7.27 52.40
N LYS A 339 -17.82 -6.82 52.52
CA LYS A 339 -16.53 -7.48 52.89
C LYS A 339 -16.37 -9.02 52.97
N LYS A 340 -15.26 -9.51 52.40
CA LYS A 340 -14.07 -10.21 53.01
C LYS A 340 -13.23 -10.74 51.83
N GLY A 341 -11.92 -10.56 51.64
CA GLY A 341 -10.79 -10.40 52.55
C GLY A 341 -9.98 -11.70 52.62
N LYS A 342 -8.87 -11.83 51.87
CA LYS A 342 -7.64 -12.51 52.32
C LYS A 342 -6.47 -12.32 51.35
N ARG A 343 -5.38 -11.80 51.95
CA ARG A 343 -4.00 -11.84 51.48
C ARG A 343 -3.53 -13.29 51.29
N ARG A 344 -2.70 -13.53 50.28
CA ARG A 344 -1.30 -13.96 50.43
C ARG A 344 -0.52 -13.53 49.19
#